data_AF-A0A924YV01-F1
#
_entry.id   AF-A0A924YV01-F1
#
_cell.length_a   1.000
_cell.length_b   1.000
_cell.length_c   1.000
_cell.angle_alpha   90.00
_cell.angle_beta   90.00
_cell.angle_gamma   90.00
#
_symmetry.space_group_name_H-M   'P 1'
#
loop_
_entity.id
_entity.type
_entity.pdbx_description
1 polymer ?
#
loop_
_entity_poly.entity_id
_entity_poly.type
_entity_poly.pdbx_seq_one_letter_code
_entity_poly.pdbx_strand_id
1 'polypeptide(L)'
;KVGTEFKTSVQAVDGAIAALPETQRTSPEFVLQVINGLLDTANSEYGASIADGKIAQPIEYQDSRGFVLYAKELYTAISPQLSKDKAEANKTIQTTMADLVKVWSSVLPPAAPVKTPVEVSQMIKTIEQTAQKTTKSS
;
A
#
# COMPACT_ATOMS: atom_id res chain seq x y z
N LYS A 1 14.95 30.71 0.23
CA LYS A 1 15.82 29.52 0.07
C LYS A 1 15.01 28.23 0.20
N VAL A 2 14.39 27.94 1.34
CA VAL A 2 13.57 26.71 1.56
C VAL A 2 12.51 26.47 0.47
N GLY A 3 11.75 27.49 0.04
CA GLY A 3 10.74 27.31 -1.01
C GLY A 3 11.33 26.99 -2.40
N THR A 4 12.52 27.49 -2.71
CA THR A 4 13.22 27.19 -3.97
C THR A 4 13.75 25.77 -3.96
N GLU A 5 14.39 25.37 -2.86
CA GLU A 5 14.95 24.02 -2.68
C GLU A 5 13.85 22.95 -2.66
N PHE A 6 12.73 23.20 -1.98
CA PHE A 6 11.56 22.31 -2.00
C PHE A 6 11.04 22.11 -3.43
N LYS A 7 10.84 23.21 -4.18
CA LYS A 7 10.40 23.13 -5.58
C LYS A 7 11.37 22.34 -6.43
N THR A 8 12.68 22.56 -6.27
CA THR A 8 13.72 21.82 -6.99
C THR A 8 13.65 20.32 -6.68
N SER A 9 13.46 19.94 -5.41
CA SER A 9 13.33 18.54 -5.01
C SER A 9 12.08 17.88 -5.62
N VAL A 10 10.92 18.54 -5.56
CA VAL A 10 9.69 17.99 -6.16
C VAL A 10 9.83 17.84 -7.67
N GLN A 11 10.41 18.83 -8.35
CA GLN A 11 10.68 18.75 -9.79
C GLN A 11 11.65 17.61 -10.15
N ALA A 12 12.65 17.35 -9.32
CA ALA A 12 13.57 16.23 -9.53
C ALA A 12 12.86 14.88 -9.39
N VAL A 13 11.94 14.75 -8.44
CA VAL A 13 11.09 13.55 -8.28
C VAL A 13 10.17 13.38 -9.49
N ASP A 14 9.46 14.43 -9.91
CA ASP A 14 8.59 14.40 -11.08
C ASP A 14 9.36 14.02 -12.34
N GLY A 15 10.55 14.59 -12.52
CA GLY A 15 11.46 14.27 -13.63
C GLY A 15 11.91 12.81 -13.62
N ALA A 16 12.22 12.25 -12.44
CA ALA A 16 12.58 10.84 -12.30
C ALA A 16 11.41 9.90 -12.62
N ILE A 17 10.18 10.26 -12.20
CA ILE A 17 8.97 9.52 -12.58
C ILE A 17 8.74 9.59 -14.09
N ALA A 18 8.86 10.78 -14.68
CA ALA A 18 8.65 11.00 -16.12
C ALA A 18 9.70 10.29 -17.00
N ALA A 19 10.88 9.98 -16.47
CA ALA A 19 11.91 9.23 -17.18
C ALA A 19 11.52 7.76 -17.46
N LEU A 20 10.55 7.21 -16.71
CA LEU A 20 10.00 5.88 -16.97
C LEU A 20 8.85 5.95 -17.99
N PRO A 21 8.87 5.10 -19.05
CA PRO A 21 7.76 5.01 -20.00
C PRO A 21 6.44 4.77 -19.28
N GLU A 22 5.36 5.40 -19.75
CA GLU A 22 4.02 5.22 -19.18
C GLU A 22 3.62 3.74 -19.13
N THR A 23 3.92 2.99 -20.20
CA THR A 23 3.67 1.54 -20.30
C THR A 23 4.33 0.74 -19.18
N GLN A 24 5.51 1.16 -18.72
CA GLN A 24 6.18 0.55 -17.57
C GLN A 24 5.54 1.01 -16.25
N ARG A 25 5.24 2.31 -16.12
CA ARG A 25 4.64 2.87 -14.90
C ARG A 25 3.25 2.32 -14.60
N THR A 26 2.53 1.84 -15.61
CA THR A 26 1.19 1.24 -15.48
C THR A 26 1.20 -0.28 -15.56
N SER A 27 2.37 -0.94 -15.68
CA SER A 27 2.43 -2.40 -15.76
C SER A 27 2.07 -3.02 -14.41
N PRO A 28 1.36 -4.17 -14.38
CA PRO A 28 1.05 -4.86 -13.13
C PRO A 28 2.29 -5.16 -12.30
N GLU A 29 3.39 -5.58 -12.91
CA GLU A 29 4.63 -5.93 -12.22
C GLU A 29 5.22 -4.74 -11.47
N PHE A 30 5.32 -3.59 -12.14
CA PHE A 30 5.87 -2.38 -11.55
C PHE A 30 4.95 -1.82 -10.45
N VAL A 31 3.64 -1.73 -10.72
CA VAL A 31 2.68 -1.21 -9.74
C VAL A 31 2.58 -2.10 -8.50
N LEU A 32 2.70 -3.42 -8.64
CA LEU A 32 2.76 -4.35 -7.49
C LEU A 32 3.99 -4.10 -6.61
N GLN A 33 5.13 -3.71 -7.17
CA GLN A 33 6.31 -3.32 -6.38
C GLN A 33 6.07 -2.02 -5.59
N VAL A 34 5.42 -1.03 -6.23
CA VAL A 34 5.03 0.22 -5.56
C VAL A 34 4.06 -0.06 -4.41
N ILE A 35 3.05 -0.91 -4.63
CA ILE A 35 2.10 -1.33 -3.60
C ILE A 35 2.81 -1.96 -2.40
N ASN A 36 3.81 -2.83 -2.61
CA ASN A 36 4.57 -3.44 -1.51
C ASN A 36 5.25 -2.37 -0.64
N GLY A 37 5.88 -1.36 -1.23
CA GLY A 37 6.51 -0.27 -0.47
C GLY A 37 5.50 0.56 0.33
N LEU A 38 4.32 0.83 -0.25
CA LEU A 38 3.24 1.53 0.45
C LEU A 38 2.72 0.71 1.63
N LEU A 39 2.51 -0.60 1.45
CA LEU A 39 2.00 -1.46 2.50
C LEU A 39 3.03 -1.73 3.60
N ASP A 40 4.32 -1.80 3.29
CA ASP A 40 5.38 -1.90 4.31
C ASP A 40 5.39 -0.65 5.22
N THR A 41 5.29 0.53 4.60
CA THR A 41 5.15 1.79 5.35
C THR A 41 3.87 1.78 6.19
N ALA A 42 2.73 1.40 5.60
CA ALA A 42 1.47 1.29 6.32
C ALA A 42 1.56 0.35 7.54
N ASN A 43 2.28 -0.77 7.40
CA ASN A 43 2.49 -1.72 8.48
C ASN A 43 3.29 -1.11 9.63
N SER A 44 4.35 -0.35 9.31
CA SER A 44 5.16 0.38 10.29
C SER A 44 4.31 1.40 11.05
N GLU A 45 3.57 2.26 10.33
CA GLU A 45 2.74 3.30 10.98
C GLU A 45 1.60 2.71 11.79
N TYR A 46 1.00 1.60 11.34
CA TYR A 46 -0.01 0.91 12.13
C TYR A 46 0.55 0.38 13.45
N GLY A 47 1.75 -0.22 13.41
CA GLY A 47 2.46 -0.67 14.59
C GLY A 47 2.77 0.48 15.55
N ALA A 48 3.31 1.59 15.03
CA ALA A 48 3.59 2.79 15.80
C ALA A 48 2.33 3.44 16.40
N SER A 49 1.18 3.26 15.75
CA SER A 49 -0.10 3.77 16.24
C SER A 49 -0.59 3.08 17.53
N ILE A 50 -0.11 1.87 17.84
CA ILE A 50 -0.66 1.03 18.90
C ILE A 50 0.29 0.90 20.10
N ALA A 51 -0.22 1.18 21.30
CA ALA A 51 0.44 0.91 22.56
C ALA A 51 -0.57 0.36 23.58
N ASP A 52 -0.18 -0.64 24.37
CA ASP A 52 -1.02 -1.28 25.41
C ASP A 52 -2.41 -1.70 24.92
N GLY A 53 -2.48 -2.21 23.68
CA GLY A 53 -3.73 -2.65 23.06
C GLY A 53 -4.70 -1.53 22.69
N LYS A 54 -4.24 -0.28 22.65
CA LYS A 54 -5.02 0.91 22.26
C LYS A 54 -4.34 1.62 21.10
N ILE A 55 -5.12 2.37 20.32
CA ILE A 55 -4.55 3.29 19.33
C ILE A 55 -4.13 4.56 20.08
N ALA A 56 -2.84 4.65 20.41
CA ALA A 56 -2.24 5.71 21.21
C ALA A 56 -1.72 6.88 20.36
N GLN A 57 -1.39 6.65 19.09
CA GLN A 57 -1.00 7.71 18.14
C GLN A 57 -2.01 7.77 16.98
N PRO A 58 -3.04 8.64 17.08
CA PRO A 58 -4.05 8.78 16.03
C PRO A 58 -3.49 9.22 14.67
N ILE A 59 -2.40 9.97 14.66
CA ILE A 59 -1.76 10.46 13.42
C ILE A 59 -1.17 9.28 12.65
N GLU A 60 -0.40 8.41 13.30
CA GLU A 60 0.19 7.22 12.66
C GLU A 60 -0.90 6.25 12.14
N TYR A 61 -2.03 6.14 12.84
CA TYR A 61 -3.18 5.39 12.34
C TYR A 61 -3.73 5.98 11.03
N GLN A 62 -3.79 7.31 10.93
CA GLN A 62 -4.28 8.03 9.75
C GLN A 62 -3.30 7.94 8.59
N ASP A 63 -2.00 8.01 8.86
CA ASP A 63 -0.94 7.85 7.85
C ASP A 63 -0.96 6.43 7.29
N SER A 64 -1.00 5.42 8.16
CA SER A 64 -1.20 4.03 7.78
C SER A 64 -2.44 3.84 6.88
N ARG A 65 -3.58 4.42 7.27
CA ARG A 65 -4.82 4.39 6.48
C ARG A 65 -4.62 4.99 5.09
N GLY A 66 -3.93 6.12 5.00
CA GLY A 66 -3.66 6.80 3.73
C GLY A 66 -2.91 5.89 2.76
N PHE A 67 -1.83 5.25 3.22
CA PHE A 67 -1.06 4.32 2.42
C PHE A 67 -1.88 3.11 1.93
N VAL A 68 -2.69 2.50 2.81
CA VAL A 68 -3.53 1.34 2.43
C VAL A 68 -4.59 1.71 1.41
N LEU A 69 -5.24 2.87 1.57
CA LEU A 69 -6.25 3.32 0.62
C LEU A 69 -5.64 3.61 -0.75
N TYR A 70 -4.49 4.26 -0.79
CA TYR A 70 -3.81 4.55 -2.05
C TYR A 70 -3.27 3.27 -2.72
N ALA A 71 -2.74 2.33 -1.94
CA ALA A 71 -2.33 1.01 -2.45
C ALA A 71 -3.52 0.25 -3.08
N LYS A 72 -4.72 0.33 -2.49
CA LYS A 72 -5.93 -0.25 -3.06
C LYS A 72 -6.35 0.43 -4.37
N GLU A 73 -6.23 1.75 -4.46
CA GLU A 73 -6.52 2.51 -5.68
C GLU A 73 -5.61 2.07 -6.83
N LEU A 74 -4.30 2.03 -6.59
CA LEU A 74 -3.30 1.52 -7.54
C LEU A 74 -3.61 0.08 -7.97
N TYR A 75 -3.94 -0.78 -7.01
CA TYR A 75 -4.30 -2.16 -7.31
C TYR A 75 -5.53 -2.27 -8.21
N THR A 76 -6.56 -1.45 -7.94
CA THR A 76 -7.81 -1.42 -8.73
C THR A 76 -7.54 -1.05 -10.19
N ALA A 77 -6.57 -0.16 -10.45
CA ALA A 77 -6.21 0.23 -11.80
C ALA A 77 -5.56 -0.90 -12.62
N ILE A 78 -4.77 -1.77 -11.97
CA ILE A 78 -4.06 -2.88 -12.64
C ILE A 78 -4.81 -4.22 -12.60
N SER A 79 -5.79 -4.38 -11.70
CA SER A 79 -6.49 -5.66 -11.51
C SER A 79 -7.10 -6.24 -12.79
N PRO A 80 -7.67 -5.46 -13.73
CA PRO A 80 -8.20 -6.03 -14.98
C PRO A 80 -7.11 -6.66 -15.84
N GLN A 81 -5.90 -6.07 -15.88
CA GLN A 81 -4.77 -6.62 -16.63
C GLN A 81 -4.24 -7.87 -15.94
N LEU A 82 -4.04 -7.81 -14.62
CA LEU A 82 -3.57 -8.94 -13.82
C LEU A 82 -4.53 -10.15 -13.90
N SER A 83 -5.84 -9.90 -13.97
CA SER A 83 -6.85 -10.96 -14.03
C SER A 83 -6.81 -11.81 -15.30
N LYS A 84 -6.29 -11.28 -16.42
CA LYS A 84 -6.19 -12.00 -17.69
C LYS A 84 -5.19 -13.15 -17.63
N ASP A 85 -4.04 -12.89 -17.01
CA ASP A 85 -2.90 -13.81 -17.04
C ASP A 85 -2.72 -14.55 -15.71
N LYS A 86 -3.21 -13.97 -14.60
CA LYS A 86 -2.91 -14.39 -13.23
C LYS A 86 -4.16 -14.32 -12.33
N ALA A 87 -5.29 -14.89 -12.80
CA ALA A 87 -6.59 -14.79 -12.14
C ALA A 87 -6.60 -15.15 -10.65
N GLU A 88 -5.89 -16.21 -10.24
CA GLU A 88 -5.85 -16.64 -8.83
C GLU A 88 -5.06 -15.66 -7.94
N ALA A 89 -3.94 -15.13 -8.45
CA ALA A 89 -3.17 -14.09 -7.76
C ALA A 89 -4.02 -12.81 -7.63
N ASN A 90 -4.72 -12.43 -8.70
CA ASN A 90 -5.65 -11.30 -8.69
C ASN A 90 -6.74 -11.48 -7.63
N LYS A 91 -7.36 -12.67 -7.55
CA LYS A 91 -8.39 -12.97 -6.57
C LYS A 91 -7.87 -12.86 -5.14
N THR A 92 -6.69 -13.43 -4.88
CA THR A 92 -6.04 -13.40 -3.56
C THR A 92 -5.76 -11.97 -3.12
N ILE A 93 -5.05 -11.19 -3.94
CA ILE A 93 -4.69 -9.81 -3.59
C ILE A 93 -5.95 -8.95 -3.43
N GLN A 94 -6.94 -9.08 -4.34
CA GLN A 94 -8.18 -8.32 -4.27
C GLN A 94 -8.94 -8.58 -2.97
N THR A 95 -9.04 -9.86 -2.57
CA THR A 95 -9.75 -10.27 -1.35
C THR A 95 -9.01 -9.77 -0.11
N THR A 96 -7.70 -10.02 -0.03
CA THR A 96 -6.90 -9.59 1.13
C THR A 96 -6.86 -8.07 1.26
N MET A 97 -6.75 -7.33 0.15
CA MET A 97 -6.80 -5.86 0.17
C MET A 97 -8.17 -5.33 0.61
N ALA A 98 -9.26 -5.96 0.17
CA ALA A 98 -10.60 -5.60 0.58
C ALA A 98 -10.82 -5.81 2.09
N ASP A 99 -10.23 -6.87 2.67
CA ASP A 99 -10.27 -7.12 4.11
C ASP A 99 -9.33 -6.19 4.88
N LEU A 100 -8.13 -5.92 4.34
CA LEU A 100 -7.15 -5.03 4.94
C LEU A 100 -7.73 -3.62 5.16
N VAL A 101 -8.42 -3.04 4.16
CA VAL A 101 -9.05 -1.72 4.31
C VAL A 101 -10.07 -1.65 5.45
N LYS A 102 -10.72 -2.76 5.82
CA LYS A 102 -11.72 -2.78 6.91
C LYS A 102 -11.09 -2.57 8.29
N VAL A 103 -9.77 -2.76 8.42
CA VAL A 103 -9.03 -2.43 9.66
C VAL A 103 -9.12 -0.92 9.95
N TRP A 104 -9.21 -0.10 8.92
CA TRP A 104 -9.37 1.36 9.02
C TRP A 104 -10.77 1.84 8.62
N SER A 105 -11.78 1.40 9.38
CA SER A 105 -13.20 1.69 9.09
C SER A 105 -13.59 3.17 9.14
N SER A 106 -12.78 4.02 9.79
CA SER A 106 -12.99 5.47 9.92
C SER A 106 -11.67 6.23 9.81
N VAL A 107 -11.75 7.54 9.59
CA VAL A 107 -10.58 8.45 9.69
C VAL A 107 -10.17 8.64 11.15
N LEU A 108 -11.13 8.65 12.07
CA LEU A 108 -10.86 8.71 13.49
C LEU A 108 -10.67 7.29 14.03
N PRO A 109 -9.58 7.01 14.76
CA PRO A 109 -9.33 5.67 15.26
C PRO A 109 -10.38 5.26 16.31
N PRO A 110 -10.78 3.97 16.32
CA PRO A 110 -11.50 3.41 17.46
C PRO A 110 -10.60 3.39 18.71
N ALA A 111 -11.20 3.21 19.89
CA ALA A 111 -10.45 3.12 21.15
C ALA A 111 -9.51 1.90 21.19
N ALA A 112 -9.91 0.79 20.58
CA ALA A 112 -9.13 -0.43 20.46
C ALA A 112 -8.98 -0.79 18.97
N PRO A 113 -7.82 -1.34 18.56
CA PRO A 113 -7.58 -1.70 17.18
C PRO A 113 -8.51 -2.84 16.73
N VAL A 114 -9.03 -2.74 15.50
CA VAL A 114 -9.88 -3.78 14.90
C VAL A 114 -9.10 -5.08 14.69
N LYS A 115 -7.81 -4.95 14.36
CA LYS A 115 -6.85 -6.05 14.17
C LYS A 115 -5.55 -5.73 14.88
N THR A 116 -4.88 -6.73 15.43
CA THR A 116 -3.55 -6.55 16.02
C THR A 116 -2.50 -6.21 14.95
N PRO A 117 -1.35 -5.60 15.32
CA PRO A 117 -0.24 -5.39 14.38
C PRO A 117 0.23 -6.68 13.70
N VAL A 118 0.20 -7.82 14.41
CA VAL A 118 0.57 -9.13 13.87
C VAL A 118 -0.40 -9.58 12.78
N GLU A 119 -1.71 -9.44 13.01
CA GLU A 119 -2.72 -9.78 12.00
C GLU A 119 -2.61 -8.89 10.77
N VAL A 120 -2.36 -7.57 10.95
CA VAL A 120 -2.13 -6.64 9.84
C VAL A 120 -0.90 -7.02 9.04
N SER A 121 0.23 -7.29 9.71
CA SER A 121 1.45 -7.74 9.07
C SER A 121 1.24 -9.04 8.28
N GLN A 122 0.43 -9.98 8.78
CA GLN A 122 0.13 -11.21 8.07
C GLN A 122 -0.69 -10.98 6.80
N MET A 123 -1.66 -10.07 6.83
CA MET A 123 -2.44 -9.69 5.64
C MET A 123 -1.55 -9.03 4.59
N ILE A 124 -0.68 -8.11 5.01
CA ILE A 124 0.27 -7.41 4.13
C ILE A 124 1.27 -8.40 3.51
N LYS A 125 1.85 -9.30 4.30
CA LYS A 125 2.73 -10.36 3.80
C LYS A 125 2.05 -11.27 2.78
N THR A 126 0.75 -11.53 2.96
CA THR A 126 -0.02 -12.35 1.99
C THR A 126 -0.10 -11.65 0.63
N ILE A 127 -0.34 -10.34 0.61
CA ILE A 127 -0.34 -9.52 -0.61
C ILE A 127 1.07 -9.53 -1.23
N GLU A 128 2.10 -9.21 -0.45
CA GLU A 128 3.49 -9.13 -0.91
C GLU A 128 3.98 -10.44 -1.51
N GLN A 129 3.76 -11.57 -0.83
CA GLN A 129 4.20 -12.88 -1.32
C GLN A 129 3.46 -13.28 -2.60
N THR A 130 2.18 -12.93 -2.71
CA THR A 130 1.40 -13.18 -3.93
C THR A 130 1.92 -12.32 -5.08
N ALA A 131 2.21 -11.04 -4.83
CA ALA A 131 2.82 -10.13 -5.81
C ALA A 131 4.22 -10.61 -6.26
N GLN A 132 5.07 -11.05 -5.33
CA GLN A 132 6.41 -11.56 -5.64
C GLN A 132 6.38 -12.84 -6.47
N LYS A 133 5.47 -13.77 -6.18
CA LYS A 133 5.30 -14.98 -7.00
C LYS A 133 4.86 -14.64 -8.41
N THR A 134 3.96 -13.65 -8.54
CA THR A 134 3.44 -13.18 -9.83
C THR A 134 4.55 -12.59 -10.69
N THR A 135 5.43 -11.77 -10.12
CA THR A 135 6.52 -11.06 -10.82
C THR A 135 7.74 -11.94 -11.12
N LYS A 136 7.97 -13.02 -10.35
CA LYS A 136 9.06 -13.99 -10.59
C LYS A 136 8.71 -15.08 -11.60
N SER A 137 7.42 -15.23 -11.95
CA SER A 137 6.94 -16.22 -12.92
C SER A 137 6.64 -15.61 -14.29
N SER A 138 7.30 -14.48 -14.60
CA SER A 138 7.26 -13.77 -15.88
C SER A 138 8.62 -13.82 -16.57
#